data_AF-A0A0Q6CX30-F1
#
_entry.id   AF-A0A0Q6CX30-F1
#
_cell.length_a   1.000
_cell.length_b   1.000
_cell.length_c   1.000
_cell.angle_alpha   90.00
_cell.angle_beta   90.00
_cell.angle_gamma   90.00
#
_symmetry.space_group_name_H-M   'P 1'
#
loop_
_entity.id
_entity.type
_entity.pdbx_description
1 polymer ?
#
loop_
_entity_poly.entity_id
_entity_poly.type
_entity_poly.pdbx_seq_one_letter_code
_entity_poly.pdbx_strand_id
1 'polypeptide(L)'
;MSGCTSLPRSGPDDGAIKSQATLHYTADKKKPLTDYVLIDLTENALTYFPFTRKKGLRDSFGATRKGPPELPLGVGDIVAVSLFESSAGGLFIPSEAGSRAGNFITLPNQTIDRDGTISVPYAGQINAVGQTPAEVQEVIERRLADRAIEPQAVITLVEKKSSQVSVLGDVNQPAKLEMNQAGESVLDMISRAGGISGPATETEITLQRSNTTATVAFKDLVDKPKENIFVYPGDVVYVSRERRTYLAFGASGLNGRIDFEESDLTLAEGVGKAGGLLDARADPGEVYLYRLVDPAILASMGFPVTAKSGAGFPTIIRANMRDPSTFFLAQQFPMLDKDIIYVSNADSVEVTKVLDIVNSVSGGVSGPVVDVAAGRTAGRLLKN
;
A
#
# COMPACT_ATOMS: atom_id res chain seq x y z
N MET A 1 62.54 22.98 -3.41
CA MET A 1 61.78 21.77 -3.04
C MET A 1 60.34 22.00 -3.44
N SER A 2 59.90 21.38 -4.54
CA SER A 2 58.52 21.48 -5.03
C SER A 2 57.68 20.46 -4.26
N GLY A 3 56.97 20.92 -3.23
CA GLY A 3 56.10 20.07 -2.43
C GLY A 3 54.81 19.76 -3.18
N CYS A 4 54.70 18.55 -3.73
CA CYS A 4 53.43 18.02 -4.18
C CYS A 4 52.58 17.69 -2.95
N THR A 5 51.71 18.60 -2.54
CA THR A 5 50.68 18.34 -1.53
C THR A 5 49.51 17.61 -2.21
N SER A 6 49.63 16.30 -2.41
CA SER A 6 48.46 15.48 -2.76
C SER A 6 47.62 15.32 -1.50
N LEU A 7 46.58 16.15 -1.35
CA LEU A 7 45.57 15.95 -0.32
C LEU A 7 44.96 14.53 -0.47
N PRO A 8 44.74 13.79 0.62
CA PRO A 8 44.05 12.51 0.56
C PRO A 8 42.66 12.68 -0.04
N ARG A 9 42.27 11.77 -0.95
CA ARG A 9 41.00 11.86 -1.70
C ARG A 9 40.24 10.55 -1.62
N SER A 10 38.93 10.63 -1.39
CA SER A 10 38.03 9.49 -1.42
C SER A 10 37.51 9.25 -2.84
N GLY A 11 38.33 8.60 -3.68
CA GLY A 11 37.94 8.14 -5.01
C GLY A 11 38.41 9.02 -6.19
N PRO A 12 38.12 8.58 -7.44
CA PRO A 12 38.46 9.31 -8.65
C PRO A 12 37.65 10.61 -8.73
N ASP A 13 38.31 11.71 -9.07
CA ASP A 13 37.66 13.00 -9.25
C ASP A 13 36.94 13.08 -10.61
N ASP A 14 36.07 14.06 -10.76
CA ASP A 14 35.34 14.32 -12.01
C ASP A 14 36.28 14.41 -13.22
N GLY A 15 37.48 14.98 -13.04
CA GLY A 15 38.53 15.02 -14.06
C GLY A 15 39.00 13.62 -14.49
N ALA A 16 39.34 12.76 -13.52
CA ALA A 16 39.73 11.38 -13.80
C ALA A 16 38.60 10.60 -14.48
N ILE A 17 37.36 10.70 -13.98
CA ILE A 17 36.19 10.01 -14.54
C ILE A 17 35.97 10.40 -16.01
N LYS A 18 36.04 11.70 -16.31
CA LYS A 18 35.90 12.20 -17.69
C LYS A 18 37.06 11.75 -18.57
N SER A 19 38.30 11.87 -18.11
CA SER A 19 39.48 11.53 -18.93
C SER A 19 39.60 10.05 -19.26
N GLN A 20 39.03 9.17 -18.44
CA GLN A 20 39.10 7.72 -18.59
C GLN A 20 37.89 7.12 -19.31
N ALA A 21 36.85 7.92 -19.60
CA ALA A 21 35.68 7.45 -20.32
C ALA A 21 36.00 7.23 -21.80
N THR A 22 35.87 5.99 -22.28
CA THR A 22 36.16 5.63 -23.68
C THR A 22 35.09 6.14 -24.65
N LEU A 23 33.85 6.29 -24.19
CA LEU A 23 32.72 6.80 -24.96
C LEU A 23 32.01 7.88 -24.16
N HIS A 24 31.73 9.00 -24.82
CA HIS A 24 31.07 10.15 -24.21
C HIS A 24 29.71 10.38 -24.84
N TYR A 25 28.67 10.39 -24.00
CA TYR A 25 27.38 10.98 -24.35
C TYR A 25 27.20 12.24 -23.51
N THR A 26 27.45 13.40 -24.11
CA THR A 26 27.37 14.69 -23.43
C THR A 26 26.18 15.48 -23.93
N ALA A 27 25.34 15.93 -23.00
CA ALA A 27 24.24 16.83 -23.32
C ALA A 27 24.73 18.26 -23.60
N ASP A 28 23.91 19.03 -24.29
CA ASP A 28 24.12 20.48 -24.46
C ASP A 28 24.06 21.17 -23.09
N LYS A 29 25.14 21.83 -22.69
CA LYS A 29 25.24 22.54 -21.40
C LYS A 29 24.27 23.73 -21.28
N LYS A 30 23.70 24.21 -22.39
CA LYS A 30 22.77 25.35 -22.40
C LYS A 30 21.31 24.95 -22.28
N LYS A 31 21.01 23.65 -22.36
CA LYS A 31 19.65 23.13 -22.26
C LYS A 31 19.54 22.20 -21.06
N PRO A 32 18.35 22.11 -20.43
CA PRO A 32 18.15 21.09 -19.41
C PRO A 32 18.32 19.70 -20.03
N LEU A 33 18.76 18.74 -19.22
CA LEU A 33 18.95 17.35 -19.66
C LEU A 33 17.62 16.67 -20.06
N THR A 34 16.51 17.18 -19.52
CA THR A 34 15.14 16.79 -19.84
C THR A 34 14.24 18.02 -19.74
N ASP A 35 13.20 18.10 -20.57
CA ASP A 35 12.18 19.14 -20.45
C ASP A 35 11.39 18.93 -19.15
N TYR A 36 11.02 20.03 -18.49
CA TYR A 36 10.20 20.04 -17.30
C TYR A 36 9.35 21.32 -17.22
N VAL A 37 8.25 21.26 -16.46
CA VAL A 37 7.44 22.44 -16.12
C VAL A 37 7.82 22.90 -14.71
N LEU A 38 8.00 24.21 -14.52
CA LEU A 38 8.11 24.84 -13.20
C LEU A 38 6.78 25.51 -12.85
N ILE A 39 6.22 25.18 -11.69
CA ILE A 39 4.93 25.69 -11.21
C ILE A 39 5.14 26.30 -9.83
N ASP A 40 4.63 27.50 -9.61
CA ASP A 40 4.55 28.07 -8.26
C ASP A 40 3.35 27.53 -7.50
N LEU A 41 3.57 27.14 -6.25
CA LEU A 41 2.51 26.71 -5.35
C LEU A 41 1.63 27.92 -5.00
N THR A 42 0.50 28.01 -5.67
CA THR A 42 -0.53 29.05 -5.51
C THR A 42 -1.88 28.39 -5.23
N GLU A 43 -2.87 29.15 -4.77
CA GLU A 43 -4.24 28.65 -4.58
C GLU A 43 -4.81 28.03 -5.86
N ASN A 44 -4.57 28.68 -7.01
CA ASN A 44 -5.00 28.16 -8.31
C ASN A 44 -4.29 26.85 -8.66
N ALA A 45 -2.98 26.78 -8.47
CA ALA A 45 -2.22 25.55 -8.74
C ALA A 45 -2.70 24.39 -7.86
N LEU A 46 -3.03 24.64 -6.59
CA LEU A 46 -3.51 23.62 -5.65
C LEU A 46 -4.77 22.90 -6.15
N THR A 47 -5.67 23.58 -6.89
CA THR A 47 -6.89 22.98 -7.44
C THR A 47 -6.62 21.84 -8.44
N TYR A 48 -5.44 21.81 -9.06
CA TYR A 48 -5.02 20.78 -10.01
C TYR A 48 -4.37 19.56 -9.33
N PHE A 49 -4.01 19.66 -8.05
CA PHE A 49 -3.36 18.61 -7.28
C PHE A 49 -4.18 18.21 -6.03
N PRO A 50 -5.46 17.80 -6.18
CA PRO A 50 -6.24 17.35 -5.03
C PRO A 50 -5.71 16.02 -4.48
N PHE A 51 -6.03 15.73 -3.21
CA PHE A 51 -5.88 14.38 -2.68
C PHE A 51 -6.64 13.40 -3.59
N THR A 52 -5.90 12.53 -4.26
CA THR A 52 -6.51 11.57 -5.19
C THR A 52 -7.13 10.45 -4.38
N ARG A 53 -8.45 10.49 -4.23
CA ARG A 53 -9.19 9.38 -3.64
C ARG A 53 -9.28 8.25 -4.66
N LYS A 54 -8.55 7.15 -4.44
CA LYS A 54 -8.75 5.90 -5.19
C LYS A 54 -10.25 5.53 -5.07
N LYS A 55 -10.89 5.11 -6.17
CA LYS A 55 -12.29 4.64 -6.15
C LYS A 55 -12.38 3.48 -5.16
N GLY A 56 -13.21 3.64 -4.12
CA GLY A 56 -13.36 2.64 -3.06
C GLY A 56 -14.03 1.36 -3.54
N LEU A 57 -14.15 0.38 -2.63
CA LEU A 57 -14.84 -0.87 -2.92
C LEU A 57 -16.31 -0.61 -3.25
N ARG A 58 -16.94 0.30 -2.51
CA ARG A 58 -18.35 0.66 -2.73
C ARG A 58 -18.60 1.24 -4.12
N ASP A 59 -17.71 2.10 -4.60
CA ASP A 59 -17.86 2.77 -5.89
C ASP A 59 -17.66 1.80 -7.05
N SER A 60 -16.78 0.82 -6.86
CA SER A 60 -16.41 -0.16 -7.89
C SER A 60 -17.38 -1.33 -7.97
N PHE A 61 -17.96 -1.74 -6.84
CA PHE A 61 -18.91 -2.85 -6.76
C PHE A 61 -20.38 -2.40 -6.64
N GLY A 62 -20.61 -1.08 -6.59
CA GLY A 62 -21.85 -0.42 -6.97
C GLY A 62 -23.08 -0.73 -6.10
N ALA A 63 -23.34 0.17 -5.15
CA ALA A 63 -24.63 0.72 -4.67
C ALA A 63 -25.85 -0.17 -4.32
N THR A 64 -25.98 -1.37 -4.86
CA THR A 64 -26.95 -2.35 -4.35
C THR A 64 -26.38 -2.89 -3.05
N ARG A 65 -26.97 -2.51 -1.92
CA ARG A 65 -27.01 -3.39 -0.74
C ARG A 65 -27.72 -4.67 -1.18
N LYS A 66 -27.06 -5.48 -1.99
CA LYS A 66 -27.36 -6.91 -1.99
C LYS A 66 -26.99 -7.32 -0.57
N GLY A 67 -27.96 -7.89 0.11
CA GLY A 67 -27.74 -8.47 1.42
C GLY A 67 -26.64 -9.53 1.36
N PRO A 68 -26.43 -10.25 2.46
CA PRO A 68 -25.57 -11.42 2.43
C PRO A 68 -25.93 -12.31 1.22
N PRO A 69 -24.94 -12.85 0.50
CA PRO A 69 -25.22 -13.73 -0.63
C PRO A 69 -26.01 -14.94 -0.16
N GLU A 70 -26.97 -15.37 -0.96
CA GLU A 70 -27.52 -16.72 -0.80
C GLU A 70 -26.42 -17.73 -1.17
N LEU A 71 -26.25 -18.75 -0.32
CA LEU A 71 -25.21 -19.77 -0.46
C LEU A 71 -25.85 -21.14 -0.78
N PRO A 72 -26.43 -21.33 -1.98
CA PRO A 72 -27.01 -22.61 -2.36
C PRO A 72 -25.95 -23.70 -2.34
N LEU A 73 -26.38 -24.95 -2.15
CA LEU A 73 -25.50 -26.12 -2.20
C LEU A 73 -24.79 -26.22 -3.56
N GLY A 74 -23.52 -26.60 -3.53
CA GLY A 74 -22.68 -26.68 -4.72
C GLY A 74 -21.81 -27.93 -4.74
N VAL A 75 -21.25 -28.23 -5.92
CA VAL A 75 -20.38 -29.39 -6.12
C VAL A 75 -19.22 -29.36 -5.13
N GLY A 76 -18.97 -30.50 -4.47
CA GLY A 76 -17.93 -30.66 -3.47
C GLY A 76 -18.32 -30.28 -2.04
N ASP A 77 -19.49 -29.65 -1.82
CA ASP A 77 -20.02 -29.49 -0.46
C ASP A 77 -20.24 -30.85 0.18
N ILE A 78 -20.11 -30.91 1.51
CA ILE A 78 -20.35 -32.12 2.29
C ILE A 78 -21.57 -31.87 3.17
N VAL A 79 -22.56 -32.76 3.08
CA VAL A 79 -23.80 -32.68 3.84
C VAL A 79 -24.02 -33.95 4.65
N ALA A 80 -24.57 -33.79 5.85
CA ALA A 80 -25.11 -34.86 6.66
C ALA A 80 -26.63 -34.84 6.55
N VAL A 81 -27.22 -35.98 6.19
CA VAL A 81 -28.67 -36.13 6.06
C VAL A 81 -29.17 -36.92 7.25
N SER A 82 -30.06 -36.34 8.04
CA SER A 82 -30.77 -37.05 9.11
C SER A 82 -32.21 -37.28 8.70
N LEU A 83 -32.65 -38.53 8.80
CA LEU A 83 -33.99 -38.98 8.40
C LEU A 83 -34.76 -39.40 9.64
N PHE A 84 -35.95 -38.84 9.82
CA PHE A 84 -36.87 -39.12 10.91
C PHE A 84 -38.12 -39.82 10.37
N GLU A 85 -38.72 -40.68 11.20
CA GLU A 85 -40.04 -41.27 10.96
C GLU A 85 -40.92 -41.03 12.19
N SER A 86 -42.23 -40.90 12.00
CA SER A 86 -43.14 -40.60 13.12
C SER A 86 -43.35 -41.76 14.09
N SER A 87 -42.98 -42.99 13.70
CA SER A 87 -43.07 -44.18 14.55
C SER A 87 -41.97 -45.21 14.23
N ALA A 88 -41.70 -46.11 15.19
CA ALA A 88 -40.80 -47.24 15.00
C ALA A 88 -41.50 -48.38 14.23
N GLY A 89 -40.71 -49.17 13.48
CA GLY A 89 -41.20 -50.21 12.58
C GLY A 89 -41.31 -49.76 11.11
N GLY A 90 -40.79 -48.57 10.76
CA GLY A 90 -40.75 -48.05 9.40
C GLY A 90 -39.52 -48.52 8.60
N LEU A 91 -39.20 -47.80 7.53
CA LEU A 91 -38.15 -48.16 6.58
C LEU A 91 -36.76 -48.00 7.17
N PHE A 92 -36.58 -46.99 8.03
CA PHE A 92 -35.29 -46.65 8.62
C PHE A 92 -35.20 -46.99 10.11
N ILE A 93 -36.33 -47.13 10.80
CA ILE A 93 -36.39 -47.38 12.24
C ILE A 93 -36.98 -48.77 12.50
N PRO A 94 -36.18 -49.78 12.86
CA PRO A 94 -36.70 -51.12 13.15
C PRO A 94 -37.58 -51.14 14.41
N SER A 95 -38.60 -52.00 14.41
CA SER A 95 -39.58 -52.17 15.51
C SER A 95 -38.95 -52.66 16.82
N GLU A 96 -37.79 -53.30 16.74
CA GLU A 96 -37.04 -53.85 17.88
C GLU A 96 -35.96 -52.89 18.42
N ALA A 97 -35.95 -51.62 17.99
CA ALA A 97 -34.98 -50.60 18.41
C ALA A 97 -35.17 -50.17 19.87
N GLY A 98 -34.97 -51.10 20.81
CA GLY A 98 -34.73 -50.80 22.20
C GLY A 98 -33.49 -49.93 22.32
N SER A 99 -33.69 -48.71 22.83
CA SER A 99 -32.64 -47.83 23.36
C SER A 99 -31.81 -47.00 22.36
N ARG A 100 -32.40 -46.48 21.27
CA ARG A 100 -31.84 -45.28 20.60
C ARG A 100 -32.56 -44.02 21.07
N ALA A 101 -31.79 -43.02 21.48
CA ALA A 101 -32.33 -41.70 21.82
C ALA A 101 -32.69 -40.96 20.51
N GLY A 102 -33.95 -41.09 20.10
CA GLY A 102 -34.53 -40.39 18.95
C GLY A 102 -34.95 -41.32 17.81
N ASN A 103 -36.10 -41.01 17.22
CA ASN A 103 -36.65 -41.69 16.03
C ASN A 103 -35.97 -41.16 14.75
N PHE A 104 -34.65 -41.33 14.63
CA PHE A 104 -33.92 -40.92 13.42
C PHE A 104 -32.67 -41.75 13.13
N ILE A 105 -32.24 -41.71 11.88
CA ILE A 105 -30.92 -42.15 11.44
C ILE A 105 -30.16 -40.99 10.82
N THR A 106 -28.84 -40.96 11.00
CA THR A 106 -27.96 -40.04 10.27
C THR A 106 -27.19 -40.84 9.24
N LEU A 107 -27.32 -40.47 7.97
CA LEU A 107 -26.54 -41.06 6.90
C LEU A 107 -25.06 -40.65 7.04
N PRO A 108 -24.11 -41.49 6.60
CA PRO A 108 -22.72 -41.06 6.46
C PRO A 108 -22.64 -39.79 5.62
N ASN A 109 -21.67 -38.92 5.93
CA ASN A 109 -21.46 -37.67 5.20
C ASN A 109 -21.45 -37.92 3.68
N GLN A 110 -22.32 -37.19 2.97
CA GLN A 110 -22.45 -37.27 1.53
C GLN A 110 -21.77 -36.04 0.92
N THR A 111 -20.82 -36.27 0.02
CA THR A 111 -20.26 -35.20 -0.81
C THR A 111 -21.13 -35.01 -2.04
N ILE A 112 -21.49 -33.77 -2.35
CA ILE A 112 -22.18 -33.44 -3.60
C ILE A 112 -21.23 -33.73 -4.76
N ASP A 113 -21.62 -34.69 -5.60
CA ASP A 113 -20.79 -35.17 -6.71
C ASP A 113 -20.71 -34.16 -7.87
N ARG A 114 -19.97 -34.53 -8.93
CA ARG A 114 -19.81 -33.68 -10.12
C ARG A 114 -21.10 -33.50 -10.93
N ASP A 115 -22.02 -34.45 -10.82
CA ASP A 115 -23.34 -34.40 -11.46
C ASP A 115 -24.32 -33.54 -10.63
N GLY A 116 -23.87 -33.09 -9.45
CA GLY A 116 -24.60 -32.20 -8.56
C GLY A 116 -25.59 -32.91 -7.64
N THR A 117 -25.40 -34.21 -7.42
CA THR A 117 -26.34 -35.05 -6.68
C THR A 117 -25.77 -35.59 -5.37
N ILE A 118 -26.68 -36.01 -4.49
CA ILE A 118 -26.40 -36.83 -3.30
C ILE A 118 -27.19 -38.13 -3.37
N SER A 119 -26.64 -39.20 -2.80
CA SER A 119 -27.32 -40.49 -2.73
C SER A 119 -28.05 -40.63 -1.40
N VAL A 120 -29.36 -40.87 -1.46
CA VAL A 120 -30.19 -41.12 -0.29
C VAL A 120 -30.84 -42.50 -0.46
N PRO A 121 -30.59 -43.46 0.48
CA PRO A 121 -31.17 -44.79 0.39
C PRO A 121 -32.69 -44.73 0.19
N TYR A 122 -33.21 -45.56 -0.72
CA TYR A 122 -34.62 -45.61 -1.10
C TYR A 122 -35.20 -44.34 -1.78
N ALA A 123 -34.56 -43.18 -1.70
CA ALA A 123 -34.94 -41.98 -2.48
C ALA A 123 -34.12 -41.82 -3.79
N GLY A 124 -33.02 -42.58 -3.91
CA GLY A 124 -32.13 -42.58 -5.07
C GLY A 124 -31.20 -41.37 -5.09
N GLN A 125 -30.81 -40.94 -6.30
CA GLN A 125 -30.03 -39.72 -6.48
C GLN A 125 -30.92 -38.48 -6.43
N ILE A 126 -30.54 -37.51 -5.59
CA ILE A 126 -31.24 -36.25 -5.37
C ILE A 126 -30.38 -35.13 -5.91
N ASN A 127 -30.91 -34.29 -6.80
CA ASN A 127 -30.22 -33.09 -7.27
C ASN A 127 -30.18 -32.06 -6.14
N ALA A 128 -28.96 -31.65 -5.74
CA ALA A 128 -28.73 -30.71 -4.66
C ALA A 128 -28.07 -29.41 -5.13
N VAL A 129 -27.37 -29.40 -6.27
CA VAL A 129 -26.67 -28.21 -6.75
C VAL A 129 -27.66 -27.08 -7.08
N GLY A 130 -27.33 -25.88 -6.61
CA GLY A 130 -28.15 -24.68 -6.79
C GLY A 130 -29.37 -24.62 -5.87
N GLN A 131 -29.61 -25.64 -5.05
CA GLN A 131 -30.73 -25.70 -4.12
C GLN A 131 -30.31 -25.30 -2.71
N THR A 132 -31.26 -24.77 -1.94
CA THR A 132 -31.11 -24.58 -0.50
C THR A 132 -31.28 -25.92 0.23
N PRO A 133 -30.72 -26.07 1.45
CA PRO A 133 -30.96 -27.27 2.26
C PRO A 133 -32.46 -27.59 2.44
N ALA A 134 -33.30 -26.56 2.59
CA ALA A 134 -34.75 -26.74 2.76
C ALA A 134 -35.42 -27.33 1.50
N GLU A 135 -35.02 -26.89 0.31
CA GLU A 135 -35.54 -27.43 -0.95
C GLU A 135 -35.14 -28.91 -1.13
N VAL A 136 -33.88 -29.25 -0.83
CA VAL A 136 -33.42 -30.64 -0.93
C VAL A 136 -34.14 -31.53 0.10
N GLN A 137 -34.42 -31.02 1.32
CA GLN A 137 -35.22 -31.73 2.32
C GLN A 137 -36.60 -32.09 1.78
N GLU A 138 -37.31 -31.12 1.18
CA GLU A 138 -38.65 -31.36 0.62
C GLU A 138 -38.63 -32.42 -0.49
N VAL A 139 -37.58 -32.42 -1.32
CA VAL A 139 -37.40 -33.44 -2.37
C VAL A 139 -37.19 -34.83 -1.77
N ILE A 140 -36.41 -34.95 -0.71
CA ILE A 140 -36.18 -36.23 -0.01
C ILE A 140 -37.48 -36.74 0.60
N GLU A 141 -38.20 -35.90 1.33
CA GLU A 141 -39.47 -36.27 1.98
C GLU A 141 -40.48 -36.77 0.96
N ARG A 142 -40.63 -36.04 -0.16
CA ARG A 142 -41.54 -36.42 -1.25
C ARG A 142 -41.17 -37.76 -1.88
N ARG A 143 -39.88 -38.07 -2.02
CA ARG A 143 -39.43 -39.35 -2.60
C ARG A 143 -39.53 -40.52 -1.63
N LEU A 144 -39.56 -40.25 -0.33
CA LEU A 144 -39.70 -41.27 0.71
C LEU A 144 -41.16 -41.48 1.15
N ALA A 145 -42.08 -40.58 0.79
CA ALA A 145 -43.48 -40.60 1.25
C ALA A 145 -44.21 -41.94 1.03
N ASP A 146 -43.95 -42.65 -0.07
CA ASP A 146 -44.58 -43.94 -0.38
C ASP A 146 -43.89 -45.15 0.29
N ARG A 147 -42.80 -44.93 1.03
CA ARG A 147 -41.92 -45.99 1.55
C ARG A 147 -41.66 -45.89 3.04
N ALA A 148 -41.66 -44.69 3.60
CA ALA A 148 -41.42 -44.39 5.01
C ALA A 148 -42.69 -43.81 5.66
N ILE A 149 -42.80 -43.95 6.99
CA ILE A 149 -43.96 -43.47 7.74
C ILE A 149 -43.74 -41.99 8.10
N GLU A 150 -44.46 -41.10 7.42
CA GLU A 150 -44.38 -39.63 7.60
C GLU A 150 -42.93 -39.14 7.69
N PRO A 151 -42.12 -39.35 6.63
CA PRO A 151 -40.70 -39.06 6.68
C PRO A 151 -40.45 -37.56 6.87
N GLN A 152 -39.47 -37.21 7.71
CA GLN A 152 -38.89 -35.87 7.76
C GLN A 152 -37.39 -35.93 7.49
N ALA A 153 -36.88 -34.99 6.72
CA ALA A 153 -35.46 -34.89 6.40
C ALA A 153 -34.87 -33.60 6.96
N VAL A 154 -33.69 -33.71 7.56
CA VAL A 154 -32.88 -32.56 8.00
C VAL A 154 -31.52 -32.65 7.33
N ILE A 155 -31.15 -31.59 6.61
CA ILE A 155 -29.85 -31.48 5.96
C ILE A 155 -28.99 -30.52 6.75
N THR A 156 -27.88 -31.03 7.27
CA THR A 156 -26.86 -30.24 7.94
C THR A 156 -25.65 -30.12 7.02
N LEU A 157 -25.22 -28.89 6.76
CA LEU A 157 -24.00 -28.63 6.02
C LEU A 157 -22.79 -28.87 6.92
N VAL A 158 -21.88 -29.75 6.49
CA VAL A 158 -20.66 -30.12 7.22
C VAL A 158 -19.47 -29.30 6.74
N GLU A 159 -19.26 -29.23 5.42
CA GLU A 159 -18.19 -28.44 4.79
C GLU A 159 -18.74 -27.72 3.56
N LYS A 160 -18.44 -26.41 3.43
CA LYS A 160 -18.92 -25.56 2.32
C LYS A 160 -17.80 -25.29 1.32
N LYS A 161 -17.41 -26.32 0.55
CA LYS A 161 -16.30 -26.20 -0.41
C LYS A 161 -16.64 -25.36 -1.64
N SER A 162 -17.91 -25.28 -2.00
CA SER A 162 -18.38 -24.51 -3.16
C SER A 162 -18.41 -23.00 -2.91
N SER A 163 -18.43 -22.55 -1.65
CA SER A 163 -18.53 -21.13 -1.28
C SER A 163 -17.35 -20.73 -0.39
N GLN A 164 -16.23 -20.43 -1.06
CA GLN A 164 -14.99 -20.06 -0.39
C GLN A 164 -14.46 -18.72 -0.90
N VAL A 165 -13.81 -17.97 -0.02
CA VAL A 165 -13.12 -16.70 -0.31
C VAL A 165 -11.65 -16.88 0.00
N SER A 166 -10.78 -16.39 -0.87
CA SER A 166 -9.34 -16.46 -0.65
C SER A 166 -8.87 -15.18 0.03
N VAL A 167 -8.20 -15.29 1.18
CA VAL A 167 -7.55 -14.16 1.85
C VAL A 167 -6.04 -14.35 1.77
N LEU A 168 -5.36 -13.44 1.07
CA LEU A 168 -3.95 -13.57 0.69
C LEU A 168 -3.18 -12.29 1.02
N GLY A 169 -1.84 -12.40 1.05
CA GLY A 169 -0.94 -11.28 1.25
C GLY A 169 -0.57 -11.03 2.71
N ASP A 170 -0.44 -9.77 3.10
CA ASP A 170 0.06 -9.31 4.41
C ASP A 170 -1.00 -9.42 5.53
N VAL A 171 -1.45 -10.65 5.77
CA VAL A 171 -2.29 -11.07 6.91
C VAL A 171 -1.56 -12.11 7.76
N ASN A 172 -1.99 -12.30 9.01
CA ASN A 172 -1.32 -13.22 9.93
C ASN A 172 -1.51 -14.71 9.56
N GLN A 173 -2.65 -15.05 8.95
CA GLN A 173 -2.98 -16.43 8.53
C GLN A 173 -3.64 -16.43 7.15
N PRO A 174 -2.85 -16.31 6.05
CA PRO A 174 -3.37 -16.41 4.70
C PRO A 174 -4.03 -17.77 4.46
N ALA A 175 -5.29 -17.77 4.01
CA ALA A 175 -6.06 -19.00 3.87
C ALA A 175 -7.22 -18.84 2.88
N LYS A 176 -7.70 -19.98 2.39
CA LYS A 176 -8.99 -20.08 1.70
C LYS A 176 -10.06 -20.43 2.74
N LEU A 177 -10.98 -19.50 2.98
CA LEU A 177 -11.96 -19.58 4.06
C LEU A 177 -13.34 -19.97 3.51
N GLU A 178 -13.99 -20.92 4.17
CA GLU A 178 -15.39 -21.27 3.89
C GLU A 178 -16.32 -20.19 4.41
N MET A 179 -17.28 -19.80 3.58
CA MET A 179 -18.26 -18.76 3.92
C MET A 179 -19.35 -19.28 4.85
N ASN A 180 -19.78 -18.45 5.79
CA ASN A 180 -20.94 -18.73 6.62
C ASN A 180 -22.26 -18.27 5.96
N GLN A 181 -23.40 -18.82 6.41
CA GLN A 181 -24.73 -18.48 5.86
C GLN A 181 -25.24 -17.09 6.26
N ALA A 182 -24.68 -16.46 7.30
CA ALA A 182 -25.05 -15.11 7.70
C ALA A 182 -24.51 -14.04 6.72
N GLY A 183 -23.60 -14.45 5.84
CA GLY A 183 -22.82 -13.60 4.96
C GLY A 183 -21.76 -12.83 5.72
N GLU A 184 -20.65 -12.59 5.02
CA GLU A 184 -19.44 -12.03 5.62
C GLU A 184 -18.95 -10.86 4.80
N SER A 185 -18.40 -9.87 5.50
CA SER A 185 -17.79 -8.69 4.91
C SER A 185 -16.30 -8.90 4.67
N VAL A 186 -15.68 -7.95 3.95
CA VAL A 186 -14.22 -7.94 3.74
C VAL A 186 -13.47 -7.92 5.08
N LEU A 187 -13.94 -7.13 6.07
CA LEU A 187 -13.31 -7.10 7.39
C LEU A 187 -13.48 -8.42 8.17
N ASP A 188 -14.60 -9.13 8.00
CA ASP A 188 -14.80 -10.44 8.64
C ASP A 188 -13.80 -11.46 8.09
N MET A 189 -13.58 -11.45 6.77
CA MET A 189 -12.58 -12.29 6.10
C MET A 189 -11.16 -12.00 6.58
N ILE A 190 -10.78 -10.72 6.66
CA ILE A 190 -9.47 -10.32 7.18
C ILE A 190 -9.31 -10.76 8.64
N SER A 191 -10.36 -10.61 9.46
CA SER A 191 -10.35 -11.00 10.87
C SER A 191 -10.18 -12.52 11.04
N ARG A 192 -10.89 -13.31 10.24
CA ARG A 192 -10.75 -14.79 10.22
C ARG A 192 -9.40 -15.25 9.70
N ALA A 193 -8.74 -14.46 8.85
CA ALA A 193 -7.35 -14.65 8.45
C ALA A 193 -6.33 -14.12 9.48
N GLY A 194 -6.76 -13.88 10.72
CA GLY A 194 -5.90 -13.46 11.83
C GLY A 194 -5.57 -11.96 11.86
N GLY A 195 -6.22 -11.14 11.03
CA GLY A 195 -5.96 -9.70 10.92
C GLY A 195 -4.76 -9.35 10.03
N ILE A 196 -4.55 -8.05 9.81
CA ILE A 196 -3.41 -7.53 9.05
C ILE A 196 -2.10 -7.73 9.81
N SER A 197 -1.00 -7.98 9.11
CA SER A 197 0.34 -8.19 9.71
C SER A 197 1.19 -6.91 9.79
N GLY A 198 0.85 -5.87 9.01
CA GLY A 198 1.56 -4.59 8.94
C GLY A 198 0.81 -3.42 9.59
N PRO A 199 1.42 -2.22 9.59
CA PRO A 199 0.77 -0.99 10.05
C PRO A 199 -0.43 -0.63 9.16
N ALA A 200 -1.56 -0.29 9.79
CA ALA A 200 -2.79 0.08 9.10
C ALA A 200 -2.63 1.25 8.10
N THR A 201 -1.69 2.18 8.36
CA THR A 201 -1.41 3.34 7.50
C THR A 201 -0.72 3.00 6.18
N GLU A 202 -0.05 1.84 6.14
CA GLU A 202 0.68 1.32 4.97
C GLU A 202 -0.06 0.14 4.32
N THR A 203 -1.25 -0.23 4.79
CA THR A 203 -1.98 -1.39 4.27
C THR A 203 -3.09 -0.97 3.32
N GLU A 204 -3.10 -1.58 2.15
CA GLU A 204 -4.20 -1.51 1.19
C GLU A 204 -4.88 -2.88 1.04
N ILE A 205 -6.19 -2.84 0.87
CA ILE A 205 -7.04 -4.00 0.68
C ILE A 205 -7.57 -3.98 -0.74
N THR A 206 -7.22 -5.00 -1.50
CA THR A 206 -7.70 -5.21 -2.86
C THR A 206 -8.72 -6.34 -2.87
N LEU A 207 -9.93 -6.04 -3.31
CA LEU A 207 -10.95 -7.04 -3.58
C LEU A 207 -11.00 -7.30 -5.08
N GLN A 208 -10.78 -8.55 -5.47
CA GLN A 208 -10.98 -9.03 -6.82
C GLN A 208 -12.24 -9.90 -6.85
N ARG A 209 -13.20 -9.49 -7.68
CA ARG A 209 -14.46 -10.21 -7.93
C ARG A 209 -14.62 -10.39 -9.43
N SER A 210 -14.51 -11.63 -9.88
CA SER A 210 -14.51 -11.97 -11.32
C SER A 210 -13.47 -11.13 -12.09
N ASN A 211 -13.90 -10.23 -12.99
CA ASN A 211 -13.02 -9.37 -13.80
C ASN A 211 -12.87 -7.95 -13.25
N THR A 212 -13.44 -7.65 -12.09
CA THR A 212 -13.39 -6.32 -11.47
C THR A 212 -12.50 -6.36 -10.24
N THR A 213 -11.57 -5.41 -10.17
CA THR A 213 -10.65 -5.24 -9.05
C THR A 213 -10.81 -3.83 -8.51
N ALA A 214 -10.87 -3.70 -7.19
CA ALA A 214 -10.88 -2.40 -6.52
C ALA A 214 -10.02 -2.45 -5.27
N THR A 215 -9.39 -1.33 -4.96
CA THR A 215 -8.45 -1.20 -3.86
C THR A 215 -8.85 -0.05 -2.96
N VAL A 216 -8.80 -0.27 -1.65
CA VAL A 216 -9.10 0.73 -0.63
C VAL A 216 -8.02 0.68 0.45
N ALA A 217 -7.65 1.82 1.01
CA ALA A 217 -6.78 1.84 2.19
C ALA A 217 -7.48 1.11 3.36
N PHE A 218 -6.73 0.34 4.14
CA PHE A 218 -7.30 -0.39 5.28
C PHE A 218 -7.93 0.56 6.30
N LYS A 219 -7.29 1.72 6.54
CA LYS A 219 -7.86 2.79 7.38
C LYS A 219 -9.24 3.23 6.89
N ASP A 220 -9.40 3.44 5.58
CA ASP A 220 -10.68 3.82 5.00
C ASP A 220 -11.73 2.72 5.14
N LEU A 221 -11.34 1.45 5.02
CA LEU A 221 -12.23 0.31 5.23
C LEU A 221 -12.79 0.26 6.66
N VAL A 222 -11.99 0.65 7.66
CA VAL A 222 -12.37 0.71 9.07
C VAL A 222 -13.17 1.97 9.40
N ASP A 223 -12.70 3.14 8.96
CA ASP A 223 -13.29 4.44 9.31
C ASP A 223 -14.59 4.73 8.55
N LYS A 224 -14.77 4.13 7.36
CA LYS A 224 -15.94 4.32 6.49
C LYS A 224 -16.67 3.00 6.32
N PRO A 225 -17.69 2.69 7.15
CA PRO A 225 -18.44 1.42 7.09
C PRO A 225 -19.07 1.10 5.72
N LYS A 226 -19.24 2.13 4.88
CA LYS A 226 -19.74 2.00 3.51
C LYS A 226 -18.77 1.23 2.59
N GLU A 227 -17.47 1.23 2.89
CA GLU A 227 -16.44 0.49 2.14
C GLU A 227 -16.40 -0.99 2.53
N ASN A 228 -16.89 -1.35 3.72
CA ASN A 228 -16.93 -2.73 4.19
C ASN A 228 -18.11 -3.49 3.60
N ILE A 229 -17.95 -3.93 2.35
CA ILE A 229 -18.97 -4.65 1.58
C ILE A 229 -18.93 -6.16 1.83
N PHE A 230 -20.01 -6.86 1.50
CA PHE A 230 -20.06 -8.33 1.53
C PHE A 230 -19.14 -8.95 0.46
N VAL A 231 -18.48 -10.04 0.84
CA VAL A 231 -17.74 -10.91 -0.09
C VAL A 231 -18.66 -11.99 -0.66
N TYR A 232 -18.29 -12.51 -1.82
CA TYR A 232 -19.04 -13.53 -2.56
C TYR A 232 -18.15 -14.75 -2.83
N PRO A 233 -18.75 -15.94 -3.08
CA PRO A 233 -18.01 -17.13 -3.48
C PRO A 233 -17.04 -16.84 -4.63
N GLY A 234 -15.77 -17.21 -4.46
CA GLY A 234 -14.72 -17.00 -5.45
C GLY A 234 -14.04 -15.63 -5.42
N ASP A 235 -14.47 -14.71 -4.55
CA ASP A 235 -13.76 -13.46 -4.31
C ASP A 235 -12.34 -13.74 -3.78
N VAL A 236 -11.41 -12.85 -4.13
CA VAL A 236 -10.06 -12.82 -3.57
C VAL A 236 -9.86 -11.49 -2.85
N VAL A 237 -9.63 -11.57 -1.55
CA VAL A 237 -9.22 -10.45 -0.71
C VAL A 237 -7.69 -10.49 -0.60
N TYR A 238 -7.03 -9.57 -1.25
CA TYR A 238 -5.58 -9.44 -1.22
C TYR A 238 -5.18 -8.24 -0.37
N VAL A 239 -4.35 -8.49 0.65
CA VAL A 239 -3.83 -7.47 1.56
C VAL A 239 -2.40 -7.17 1.16
N SER A 240 -2.13 -5.92 0.79
CA SER A 240 -0.79 -5.48 0.38
C SER A 240 -0.30 -4.36 1.26
N ARG A 241 1.01 -4.35 1.52
CA ARG A 241 1.68 -3.25 2.17
C ARG A 241 2.33 -2.32 1.16
N GLU A 242 1.84 -1.09 1.10
CA GLU A 242 2.41 0.00 0.31
C GLU A 242 3.24 0.91 1.22
N ARG A 243 4.55 0.64 1.30
CA ARG A 243 5.50 1.53 1.97
C ARG A 243 5.80 2.73 1.09
N ARG A 244 5.08 3.83 1.30
CA ARG A 244 5.31 5.08 0.59
C ARG A 244 6.47 5.86 1.18
N THR A 245 7.31 6.40 0.30
CA THR A 245 8.56 7.06 0.66
C THR A 245 8.77 8.27 -0.23
N TYR A 246 9.40 9.32 0.30
CA TYR A 246 9.93 10.41 -0.50
C TYR A 246 11.43 10.59 -0.24
N LEU A 247 12.08 11.38 -1.07
CA LEU A 247 13.48 11.77 -0.88
C LEU A 247 13.55 13.22 -0.45
N ALA A 248 14.45 13.54 0.47
CA ALA A 248 14.79 14.91 0.84
C ALA A 248 16.27 15.17 0.56
N PHE A 249 16.58 16.33 -0.01
CA PHE A 249 17.93 16.75 -0.34
C PHE A 249 18.14 18.25 -0.10
N GLY A 250 19.41 18.65 -0.03
CA GLY A 250 19.82 20.05 -0.04
C GLY A 250 20.03 20.61 1.36
N ALA A 251 19.54 21.82 1.60
CA ALA A 251 19.63 22.52 2.87
C ALA A 251 18.48 22.18 3.83
N SER A 252 18.03 20.92 3.82
CA SER A 252 17.13 20.34 4.82
C SER A 252 17.92 19.69 5.97
N GLY A 253 17.27 19.50 7.12
CA GLY A 253 17.90 18.87 8.30
C GLY A 253 18.35 17.42 8.05
N LEU A 254 17.52 16.64 7.38
CA LEU A 254 17.78 15.27 6.95
C LEU A 254 17.90 15.21 5.43
N ASN A 255 18.83 14.37 4.96
CA ASN A 255 19.02 14.06 3.55
C ASN A 255 18.92 12.56 3.34
N GLY A 256 18.14 12.12 2.35
CA GLY A 256 17.94 10.71 2.03
C GLY A 256 16.48 10.31 1.92
N ARG A 257 16.23 9.00 2.04
CA ARG A 257 14.88 8.42 1.92
C ARG A 257 14.15 8.49 3.26
N ILE A 258 12.93 9.02 3.24
CA ILE A 258 12.07 9.19 4.40
C ILE A 258 10.74 8.46 4.14
N ASP A 259 10.24 7.75 5.15
CA ASP A 259 8.98 7.03 5.09
C ASP A 259 7.80 7.98 5.39
N PHE A 260 6.67 7.79 4.69
CA PHE A 260 5.49 8.63 4.90
C PHE A 260 4.93 8.49 6.33
N GLU A 261 4.95 7.27 6.89
CA GLU A 261 4.35 6.84 8.17
C GLU A 261 2.82 7.05 8.27
N GLU A 262 2.26 7.94 7.45
CA GLU A 262 0.86 8.31 7.38
C GLU A 262 0.28 8.08 5.99
N SER A 263 -1.05 7.96 5.91
CA SER A 263 -1.71 7.71 4.64
C SER A 263 -1.83 8.96 3.76
N ASP A 264 -1.90 10.14 4.35
CA ASP A 264 -2.16 11.41 3.65
C ASP A 264 -1.11 12.46 4.06
N LEU A 265 0.14 12.26 3.63
CA LEU A 265 1.23 13.19 3.94
C LEU A 265 1.14 14.47 3.08
N THR A 266 1.27 15.63 3.71
CA THR A 266 1.29 16.94 3.03
C THR A 266 2.72 17.42 2.77
N LEU A 267 2.89 18.39 1.87
CA LEU A 267 4.22 18.98 1.61
C LEU A 267 4.83 19.60 2.87
N ALA A 268 4.03 20.29 3.68
CA ALA A 268 4.49 20.89 4.93
C ALA A 268 5.01 19.82 5.91
N GLU A 269 4.27 18.72 6.08
CA GLU A 269 4.70 17.60 6.92
C GLU A 269 5.93 16.91 6.35
N GLY A 270 6.03 16.73 5.03
CA GLY A 270 7.22 16.19 4.37
C GLY A 270 8.47 17.04 4.61
N VAL A 271 8.36 18.36 4.51
CA VAL A 271 9.47 19.27 4.86
C VAL A 271 9.81 19.19 6.35
N GLY A 272 8.80 19.17 7.23
CA GLY A 272 8.98 19.02 8.67
C GLY A 272 9.68 17.70 9.05
N LYS A 273 9.24 16.58 8.48
CA LYS A 273 9.84 15.25 8.65
C LYS A 273 11.26 15.16 8.08
N ALA A 274 11.58 15.97 7.07
CA ALA A 274 12.95 16.15 6.60
C ALA A 274 13.80 17.05 7.52
N GLY A 275 13.34 17.38 8.73
CA GLY A 275 14.04 18.22 9.69
C GLY A 275 13.92 19.72 9.44
N GLY A 276 13.01 20.13 8.54
CA GLY A 276 12.79 21.53 8.21
C GLY A 276 13.93 22.18 7.41
N LEU A 277 13.82 23.49 7.21
CA LEU A 277 14.82 24.30 6.53
C LEU A 277 15.94 24.64 7.53
N LEU A 278 17.19 24.53 7.09
CA LEU A 278 18.34 24.93 7.90
C LEU A 278 18.55 26.44 7.79
N ASP A 279 18.22 27.22 8.82
CA ASP A 279 18.33 28.70 8.82
C ASP A 279 19.66 29.25 8.27
N ALA A 280 20.78 28.61 8.63
CA ALA A 280 22.11 29.05 8.22
C ALA A 280 22.45 28.73 6.75
N ARG A 281 21.63 27.92 6.07
CA ARG A 281 21.95 27.38 4.75
C ARG A 281 20.84 27.48 3.72
N ALA A 282 19.59 27.35 4.12
CA ALA A 282 18.46 27.22 3.21
C ALA A 282 18.05 28.56 2.61
N ASP A 283 17.67 28.56 1.34
CA ASP A 283 16.83 29.62 0.79
C ASP A 283 15.36 29.26 1.00
N PRO A 284 14.63 29.94 1.90
CA PRO A 284 13.21 29.67 2.14
C PRO A 284 12.31 29.97 0.94
N GLY A 285 12.75 30.75 -0.05
CA GLY A 285 12.02 31.00 -1.28
C GLY A 285 12.10 29.89 -2.32
N GLU A 286 13.06 28.96 -2.15
CA GLU A 286 13.42 27.96 -3.16
C GLU A 286 13.35 26.54 -2.57
N VAL A 287 12.18 26.19 -2.05
CA VAL A 287 11.80 24.82 -1.69
C VAL A 287 11.08 24.19 -2.87
N TYR A 288 11.63 23.11 -3.42
CA TYR A 288 11.10 22.46 -4.62
C TYR A 288 10.62 21.05 -4.35
N LEU A 289 9.51 20.68 -5.00
CA LEU A 289 9.01 19.32 -5.08
C LEU A 289 9.10 18.84 -6.53
N TYR A 290 9.83 17.76 -6.78
CA TYR A 290 9.94 17.13 -8.09
C TYR A 290 8.96 15.96 -8.16
N ARG A 291 8.11 15.97 -9.20
CA ARG A 291 7.05 14.99 -9.41
C ARG A 291 6.84 14.71 -10.90
N LEU A 292 6.51 13.48 -11.24
CA LEU A 292 5.96 13.13 -12.56
C LEU A 292 4.45 13.37 -12.53
N VAL A 293 3.97 14.29 -13.37
CA VAL A 293 2.54 14.70 -13.39
C VAL A 293 1.88 14.22 -14.68
N ASP A 294 0.61 13.82 -14.61
CA ASP A 294 -0.16 13.49 -15.81
C ASP A 294 -0.20 14.69 -16.78
N PRO A 295 0.24 14.52 -18.04
CA PRO A 295 0.17 15.58 -19.05
C PRO A 295 -1.22 16.19 -19.23
N ALA A 296 -2.30 15.43 -18.99
CA ALA A 296 -3.66 15.94 -19.07
C ALA A 296 -3.92 17.04 -18.02
N ILE A 297 -3.37 16.89 -16.81
CA ILE A 297 -3.46 17.90 -15.75
C ILE A 297 -2.70 19.16 -16.19
N LEU A 298 -1.46 19.01 -16.65
CA LEU A 298 -0.65 20.14 -17.11
C LEU A 298 -1.27 20.86 -18.33
N ALA A 299 -1.86 20.12 -19.26
CA ALA A 299 -2.59 20.69 -20.38
C ALA A 299 -3.82 21.50 -19.92
N SER A 300 -4.52 21.04 -18.88
CA SER A 300 -5.63 21.79 -18.28
C SER A 300 -5.20 23.08 -17.56
N MET A 301 -3.91 23.18 -17.21
CA MET A 301 -3.28 24.41 -16.72
C MET A 301 -2.77 25.32 -17.86
N GLY A 302 -2.89 24.89 -19.13
CA GLY A 302 -2.47 25.64 -20.31
C GLY A 302 -1.03 25.36 -20.77
N PHE A 303 -0.33 24.38 -20.20
CA PHE A 303 1.01 24.02 -20.66
C PHE A 303 0.96 23.13 -21.91
N PRO A 304 1.70 23.46 -22.99
CA PRO A 304 1.71 22.67 -24.22
C PRO A 304 2.62 21.43 -24.09
N VAL A 305 2.26 20.51 -23.20
CA VAL A 305 3.03 19.29 -22.95
C VAL A 305 2.52 18.12 -23.78
N THR A 306 3.45 17.33 -24.32
CA THR A 306 3.17 16.04 -24.95
C THR A 306 4.07 15.00 -24.31
N ALA A 307 3.50 14.01 -23.62
CA ALA A 307 4.32 12.94 -23.07
C ALA A 307 4.71 11.92 -24.15
N LYS A 308 5.94 11.40 -24.01
CA LYS A 308 6.27 10.09 -24.56
C LYS A 308 5.55 9.05 -23.69
N SER A 309 4.64 8.30 -24.31
CA SER A 309 3.77 7.26 -23.75
C SER A 309 4.00 6.87 -22.27
N GLY A 310 2.99 7.12 -21.41
CA GLY A 310 2.77 6.41 -20.14
C GLY A 310 3.56 6.83 -18.89
N ALA A 311 4.59 7.67 -18.97
CA ALA A 311 5.53 7.91 -17.85
C ALA A 311 5.29 9.19 -17.01
N GLY A 312 4.21 9.94 -17.26
CA GLY A 312 4.05 11.29 -16.69
C GLY A 312 5.04 12.31 -17.30
N PHE A 313 4.92 13.58 -16.92
CA PHE A 313 5.77 14.67 -17.38
C PHE A 313 6.55 15.28 -16.18
N PRO A 314 7.88 15.44 -16.26
CA PRO A 314 8.67 16.05 -15.19
C PRO A 314 8.16 17.44 -14.83
N THR A 315 7.79 17.61 -13.56
CA THR A 315 7.24 18.86 -13.03
C THR A 315 7.94 19.18 -11.73
N ILE A 316 8.34 20.44 -11.58
CA ILE A 316 8.91 21.00 -10.36
C ILE A 316 7.89 21.98 -9.82
N ILE A 317 7.41 21.75 -8.60
CA ILE A 317 6.56 22.70 -7.88
C ILE A 317 7.43 23.47 -6.88
N ARG A 318 7.48 24.79 -6.99
CA ARG A 318 8.18 25.68 -6.06
C ARG A 318 7.24 26.17 -4.98
N ALA A 319 7.59 25.94 -3.73
CA ALA A 319 6.94 26.51 -2.55
C ALA A 319 7.83 27.63 -1.98
N ASN A 320 7.42 28.88 -2.18
CA ASN A 320 8.11 30.04 -1.62
C ASN A 320 7.69 30.25 -0.15
N MET A 321 8.42 29.64 0.79
CA MET A 321 8.19 29.74 2.23
C MET A 321 8.66 31.08 2.85
N ARG A 322 9.20 32.03 2.07
CA ARG A 322 9.34 33.43 2.55
C ARG A 322 7.98 34.09 2.69
N ASP A 323 7.03 33.70 1.85
CA ASP A 323 5.64 34.14 1.97
C ASP A 323 4.92 33.25 3.01
N PRO A 324 4.41 33.83 4.10
CA PRO A 324 3.70 33.07 5.12
C PRO A 324 2.45 32.36 4.58
N SER A 325 1.82 32.87 3.51
CA SER A 325 0.64 32.24 2.90
C SER A 325 0.93 30.85 2.33
N THR A 326 2.16 30.63 1.86
CA THR A 326 2.60 29.36 1.28
C THR A 326 2.54 28.21 2.29
N PHE A 327 2.67 28.48 3.61
CA PHE A 327 2.55 27.43 4.63
C PHE A 327 1.13 26.82 4.65
N PHE A 328 0.08 27.63 4.45
CA PHE A 328 -1.30 27.12 4.36
C PHE A 328 -1.53 26.30 3.10
N LEU A 329 -0.86 26.65 2.00
CA LEU A 329 -0.92 25.87 0.76
C LEU A 329 -0.15 24.55 0.89
N ALA A 330 1.03 24.58 1.52
CA ALA A 330 1.85 23.40 1.75
C ALA A 330 1.19 22.39 2.69
N GLN A 331 0.37 22.84 3.65
CA GLN A 331 -0.47 21.97 4.50
C GLN A 331 -1.63 21.31 3.75
N GLN A 332 -1.99 21.80 2.57
CA GLN A 332 -3.07 21.22 1.76
C GLN A 332 -2.54 20.43 0.57
N PHE A 333 -1.29 20.65 0.18
CA PHE A 333 -0.70 20.02 -0.98
C PHE A 333 -0.32 18.56 -0.67
N PRO A 334 -0.97 17.58 -1.32
CA PRO A 334 -0.71 16.17 -1.05
C PRO A 334 0.64 15.74 -1.62
N MET A 335 1.44 15.03 -0.84
CA MET A 335 2.62 14.32 -1.32
C MET A 335 2.25 12.95 -1.91
N LEU A 336 3.03 12.53 -2.90
CA LEU A 336 2.89 11.24 -3.58
C LEU A 336 4.14 10.38 -3.35
N ASP A 337 3.98 9.06 -3.50
CA ASP A 337 5.11 8.15 -3.43
C ASP A 337 6.18 8.54 -4.45
N LYS A 338 7.44 8.48 -4.02
CA LYS A 338 8.65 8.82 -4.80
C LYS A 338 8.80 10.29 -5.18
N ASP A 339 8.02 11.19 -4.59
CA ASP A 339 8.31 12.62 -4.65
C ASP A 339 9.73 12.91 -4.12
N ILE A 340 10.33 14.00 -4.63
CA ILE A 340 11.62 14.49 -4.16
C ILE A 340 11.47 15.93 -3.70
N ILE A 341 11.80 16.19 -2.44
CA ILE A 341 11.96 17.54 -1.90
C ILE A 341 13.43 17.94 -2.04
N TYR A 342 13.67 19.11 -2.61
CA TYR A 342 14.99 19.73 -2.66
C TYR A 342 14.91 21.16 -2.12
N VAL A 343 15.70 21.44 -1.10
CA VAL A 343 15.84 22.79 -0.52
C VAL A 343 17.13 23.41 -1.04
N SER A 344 17.04 24.48 -1.81
CA SER A 344 18.22 25.20 -2.29
C SER A 344 18.99 25.85 -1.16
N ASN A 345 20.30 26.06 -1.37
CA ASN A 345 21.08 26.87 -0.44
C ASN A 345 20.86 28.36 -0.75
N ALA A 346 20.88 29.21 0.27
CA ALA A 346 20.87 30.66 0.09
C ALA A 346 22.18 31.16 -0.53
N ASP A 347 22.11 32.18 -1.38
CA ASP A 347 23.25 32.77 -2.09
C ASP A 347 24.40 33.22 -1.14
N SER A 348 24.07 33.59 0.11
CA SER A 348 25.03 33.99 1.14
C SER A 348 25.93 32.86 1.66
N VAL A 349 25.54 31.59 1.44
CA VAL A 349 26.28 30.41 1.91
C VAL A 349 27.48 30.13 1.01
N GLU A 350 27.38 30.43 -0.29
CA GLU A 350 28.50 30.30 -1.22
C GLU A 350 29.59 31.32 -0.92
N VAL A 351 29.21 32.56 -0.57
CA VAL A 351 30.17 33.61 -0.18
C VAL A 351 30.84 33.28 1.15
N THR A 352 30.11 32.79 2.15
CA THR A 352 30.69 32.39 3.45
C THR A 352 31.63 31.18 3.30
N LYS A 353 31.28 30.17 2.49
CA LYS A 353 32.21 29.06 2.17
C LYS A 353 33.52 29.55 1.57
N VAL A 354 33.47 30.55 0.69
CA VAL A 354 34.67 31.18 0.12
C VAL A 354 35.43 31.95 1.19
N LEU A 355 34.74 32.71 2.04
CA LEU A 355 35.37 33.48 3.13
C LEU A 355 35.99 32.58 4.21
N ASP A 356 35.41 31.43 4.54
CA ASP A 356 35.98 30.45 5.47
C ASP A 356 37.26 29.83 4.89
N ILE A 357 37.30 29.58 3.58
CA ILE A 357 38.53 29.16 2.90
C ILE A 357 39.57 30.29 2.95
N VAL A 358 39.18 31.54 2.66
CA VAL A 358 40.11 32.69 2.72
C VAL A 358 40.60 32.96 4.14
N ASN A 359 39.74 32.80 5.15
CA ASN A 359 40.06 33.00 6.56
C ASN A 359 40.91 31.85 7.14
N SER A 360 40.71 30.61 6.68
CA SER A 360 41.58 29.49 7.04
C SER A 360 42.99 29.62 6.43
N VAL A 361 43.12 30.29 5.28
CA VAL A 361 44.43 30.63 4.68
C VAL A 361 45.06 31.85 5.36
N SER A 362 44.28 32.86 5.74
CA SER A 362 44.80 34.08 6.38
C SER A 362 45.17 33.88 7.87
N GLY A 363 44.50 32.95 8.56
CA GLY A 363 44.86 32.51 9.92
C GLY A 363 46.22 31.81 10.02
N GLY A 364 46.78 31.33 8.90
CA GLY A 364 48.13 30.73 8.85
C GLY A 364 49.28 31.74 8.72
N VAL A 365 49.01 33.03 8.49
CA VAL A 365 50.05 34.05 8.23
C VAL A 365 50.24 35.01 9.42
N SER A 366 49.52 34.81 10.52
CA SER A 366 49.60 35.68 11.70
C SER A 366 50.08 34.94 12.96
N GLY A 367 51.40 34.77 13.08
CA GLY A 367 52.07 34.50 14.37
C GLY A 367 53.58 34.19 14.26
N PRO A 368 54.41 34.65 15.21
CA PRO A 368 54.59 36.03 15.65
C PRO A 368 56.00 36.55 15.29
N VAL A 369 56.12 37.87 15.13
CA VAL A 369 57.40 38.58 15.13
C VAL A 369 57.88 38.64 16.59
N VAL A 370 58.77 37.75 17.03
CA VAL A 370 59.43 37.84 18.34
C VAL A 370 60.92 37.48 18.23
N ASP A 371 61.74 38.50 18.51
CA ASP A 371 63.14 38.51 18.93
C ASP A 371 64.23 37.78 18.14
N VAL A 372 64.87 38.54 17.23
CA VAL A 372 66.27 38.33 16.83
C VAL A 372 67.27 38.90 17.86
N ALA A 373 66.80 39.43 19.00
CA ALA A 373 67.67 39.99 20.04
C ALA A 373 68.21 38.96 21.06
N ALA A 374 67.68 37.74 21.11
CA ALA A 374 68.10 36.70 22.08
C ALA A 374 69.19 35.74 21.56
N GLY A 375 69.70 35.93 20.34
CA GLY A 375 70.79 35.12 19.76
C GLY A 375 72.21 35.66 20.02
N ARG A 376 72.35 36.83 20.66
CA ARG A 376 73.67 37.50 20.82
C ARG A 376 74.46 37.09 22.08
N THR A 377 73.94 36.18 22.90
CA THR A 377 74.58 35.80 24.19
C THR A 377 74.89 34.29 24.32
N ALA A 378 74.76 33.50 23.25
CA ALA A 378 75.07 32.06 23.25
C ALA A 378 76.21 31.66 22.28
N GLY A 379 77.01 32.63 21.80
CA GLY A 379 78.09 32.41 20.83
C GLY A 379 79.48 32.94 21.21
N ARG A 380 79.69 33.41 22.46
CA ARG A 380 80.99 33.98 22.90
C ARG A 380 81.55 33.38 24.19
N LEU A 381 81.37 32.07 24.38
CA LEU A 381 82.05 31.30 25.43
C LEU A 381 82.72 30.01 24.93
N LEU A 382 83.02 29.92 23.62
CA LEU A 382 83.90 28.90 23.05
C LEU A 382 84.76 29.48 21.93
N LYS A 383 85.79 30.27 22.29
CA LYS A 383 87.15 30.32 21.72
C LYS A 383 87.90 31.55 22.26
N ASN A 384 88.93 31.26 23.06
CA ASN A 384 89.96 32.11 23.66
C ASN A 384 89.54 33.10 24.74
#